data_AF-A0A7V6IK16-F1
#
_entry.id   AF-A0A7V6IK16-F1
#
_cell.length_a   1.000
_cell.length_b   1.000
_cell.length_c   1.000
_cell.angle_alpha   90.00
_cell.angle_beta   90.00
_cell.angle_gamma   90.00
#
_symmetry.space_group_name_H-M   'P 1'
#
loop_
_entity.id
_entity.type
_entity.pdbx_description
1 polymer ?
#
loop_
_entity_poly.entity_id
_entity_poly.type
_entity_poly.pdbx_seq_one_letter_code
_entity_poly.pdbx_strand_id
1 'polypeptide(L)'
;MALVHSFEKSGNFLFKYRGQIPAIIFLIALPVVFYKAPKLLFFSFSPKFHIFLQVITVLSVIVSLIGIIIRAYAIGTTPHGTSGRNRDKQLAKQLNTQGIYSIVRHPLYLGNYFMWAGLLMFTYSVSLFLVVSLVFWLYYERIMFAEERYLERQFGEEYLDWSQRVPAFIPRFRQFQKSTIPFSLKTVLRREYSGVFALVLGFTLVDYTRNLGISYFFKEPMQWVRPSLWVLLAFLLLMLTLRTLKHHTNFLNRLENRD
;
A
#
# COMPACT_ATOMS: atom_id res chain seq x y z
N MET A 1 -12.12 -4.15 30.90
CA MET A 1 -10.94 -3.42 30.39
C MET A 1 -11.45 -2.14 29.73
N ALA A 2 -10.87 -0.96 30.02
CA ALA A 2 -11.34 0.30 29.41
C ALA A 2 -11.20 0.27 27.88
N LEU A 3 -12.10 0.96 27.17
CA LEU A 3 -12.17 0.97 25.70
C LEU A 3 -10.83 1.38 25.05
N VAL A 4 -10.17 2.39 25.62
CA VAL A 4 -8.84 2.88 25.20
C VAL A 4 -7.80 1.76 25.18
N HIS A 5 -7.74 0.96 26.26
CA HIS A 5 -6.81 -0.16 26.33
C HIS A 5 -7.16 -1.29 25.36
N SER A 6 -8.45 -1.52 25.12
CA SER A 6 -8.90 -2.49 24.11
C SER A 6 -8.49 -2.06 22.70
N PHE A 7 -8.68 -0.77 22.36
CA PHE A 7 -8.30 -0.22 21.06
C PHE A 7 -6.79 -0.32 20.85
N GLU A 8 -6.00 0.08 21.86
CA GLU A 8 -4.55 -0.02 21.80
C GLU A 8 -4.07 -1.47 21.66
N LYS A 9 -4.62 -2.40 22.44
CA LYS A 9 -4.26 -3.84 22.36
C LYS A 9 -4.58 -4.40 20.97
N SER A 10 -5.77 -4.12 20.45
CA SER A 10 -6.17 -4.56 19.10
C SER A 10 -5.30 -3.93 18.01
N GLY A 11 -4.98 -2.64 18.12
CA GLY A 11 -4.11 -1.93 17.19
C GLY A 11 -2.70 -2.49 17.14
N ASN A 12 -2.10 -2.81 18.31
CA ASN A 12 -0.79 -3.45 18.37
C ASN A 12 -0.79 -4.86 17.75
N PHE A 13 -1.85 -5.64 17.98
CA PHE A 13 -2.01 -6.94 17.31
C PHE A 13 -2.09 -6.78 15.79
N LEU A 14 -2.93 -5.87 15.30
CA LEU A 14 -3.09 -5.61 13.87
C LEU A 14 -1.79 -5.07 13.24
N PHE A 15 -1.05 -4.21 13.96
CA PHE A 15 0.24 -3.70 13.52
C PHE A 15 1.26 -4.83 13.29
N LYS A 16 1.29 -5.84 14.16
CA LYS A 16 2.20 -6.99 14.03
C LYS A 16 1.95 -7.77 12.74
N TYR A 17 0.68 -7.97 12.39
CA TYR A 17 0.25 -8.74 11.21
C TYR A 17 -0.07 -7.87 9.99
N ARG A 18 0.48 -6.64 9.96
CA ARG A 18 -0.01 -5.64 9.01
C ARG A 18 0.25 -5.89 7.54
N GLY A 19 1.14 -6.84 7.23
CA GLY A 19 1.37 -7.30 5.87
C GLY A 19 0.51 -8.51 5.48
N GLN A 20 0.20 -9.39 6.43
CA GLN A 20 -0.47 -10.67 6.19
C GLN A 20 -1.99 -10.49 6.08
N ILE A 21 -2.58 -9.67 6.95
CA ILE A 21 -4.04 -9.47 6.99
C ILE A 21 -4.56 -8.93 5.63
N PRO A 22 -3.98 -7.87 5.02
CA PRO A 22 -4.42 -7.42 3.70
C PRO A 22 -4.26 -8.49 2.61
N ALA A 23 -3.20 -9.30 2.65
CA ALA A 23 -3.01 -10.39 1.70
C ALA A 23 -4.10 -11.47 1.83
N ILE A 24 -4.48 -11.84 3.06
CA ILE A 24 -5.58 -12.79 3.30
C ILE A 24 -6.91 -12.24 2.79
N ILE A 25 -7.23 -10.97 3.12
CA ILE A 25 -8.44 -10.31 2.62
C ILE A 25 -8.48 -10.31 1.10
N PHE A 26 -7.35 -10.02 0.45
CA PHE A 26 -7.23 -10.06 -1.00
C PHE A 26 -7.48 -11.45 -1.59
N LEU A 27 -6.90 -12.51 -0.99
CA LEU A 27 -7.13 -13.88 -1.45
C LEU A 27 -8.61 -14.28 -1.30
N ILE A 28 -9.27 -13.87 -0.21
CA ILE A 28 -10.72 -14.08 0.00
C ILE A 28 -11.56 -13.33 -1.04
N ALA A 29 -11.04 -12.24 -1.61
CA ALA A 29 -11.73 -11.47 -2.64
C ALA A 29 -11.63 -12.09 -4.05
N LEU A 30 -10.66 -12.96 -4.31
CA LEU A 30 -10.44 -13.55 -5.65
C LEU A 30 -11.63 -14.37 -6.17
N PRO A 31 -12.35 -15.19 -5.38
CA PRO A 31 -13.56 -15.87 -5.83
C PRO A 31 -14.61 -14.91 -6.42
N VAL A 32 -14.77 -13.70 -5.86
CA VAL A 32 -15.71 -12.71 -6.39
C VAL A 32 -15.31 -12.27 -7.80
N VAL A 33 -14.00 -12.13 -8.06
CA VAL A 33 -13.47 -11.82 -9.40
C VAL A 33 -13.75 -12.96 -10.37
N PHE A 34 -13.51 -14.20 -9.94
CA PHE A 34 -13.74 -15.41 -10.74
C PHE A 34 -15.22 -15.51 -11.18
N TYR A 35 -16.16 -15.40 -10.24
CA TYR A 35 -17.59 -15.52 -10.55
C TYR A 35 -18.16 -14.35 -11.35
N LYS A 36 -17.56 -13.15 -11.27
CA LYS A 36 -17.99 -12.00 -12.08
C LYS A 36 -17.41 -12.00 -13.49
N ALA A 37 -16.38 -12.81 -13.76
CA ALA A 37 -15.67 -12.82 -15.03
C ALA A 37 -16.58 -13.02 -16.27
N PRO A 38 -17.59 -13.91 -16.25
CA PRO A 38 -18.41 -14.14 -17.44
C PRO A 38 -19.29 -12.95 -17.81
N LYS A 39 -19.89 -12.32 -16.80
CA LYS A 39 -20.70 -11.12 -16.96
C LYS A 39 -19.87 -9.98 -17.55
N LEU A 40 -18.64 -9.81 -17.06
CA LEU A 40 -17.72 -8.80 -17.58
C LEU A 40 -17.33 -9.06 -19.04
N LEU A 41 -17.06 -10.32 -19.42
CA LEU A 41 -16.77 -10.68 -20.81
C LEU A 41 -17.97 -10.40 -21.72
N PHE A 42 -19.16 -10.83 -21.32
CA PHE A 42 -20.38 -10.63 -22.09
C PHE A 42 -20.63 -9.14 -22.41
N PHE A 43 -20.52 -8.25 -21.43
CA PHE A 43 -20.67 -6.82 -21.69
C PHE A 43 -19.52 -6.23 -22.51
N SER A 44 -18.33 -6.83 -22.46
CA SER A 44 -17.15 -6.36 -23.22
C SER A 44 -17.29 -6.54 -24.74
N PHE A 45 -18.28 -7.30 -25.22
CA PHE A 45 -18.63 -7.30 -26.65
C PHE A 45 -19.21 -5.96 -27.12
N SER A 46 -19.72 -5.13 -26.20
CA SER A 46 -20.09 -3.74 -26.52
C SER A 46 -18.82 -2.87 -26.60
N PRO A 47 -18.55 -2.18 -27.73
CA PRO A 47 -17.37 -1.34 -27.87
C PRO A 47 -17.26 -0.25 -26.81
N LYS A 48 -18.39 0.38 -26.45
CA LYS A 48 -18.45 1.42 -25.40
C LYS A 48 -18.04 0.87 -24.04
N PHE A 49 -18.53 -0.32 -23.69
CA PHE A 49 -18.20 -0.94 -22.42
C PHE A 49 -16.75 -1.43 -22.36
N HIS A 50 -16.22 -1.95 -23.48
CA HIS A 50 -14.81 -2.31 -23.59
C HIS A 50 -13.89 -1.12 -23.35
N ILE A 51 -14.14 0.02 -24.00
CA ILE A 51 -13.40 1.27 -23.78
C ILE A 51 -13.52 1.72 -22.32
N PHE A 52 -14.72 1.66 -21.75
CA PHE A 52 -14.92 2.00 -20.34
C PHE A 52 -14.03 1.15 -19.40
N LEU A 53 -13.96 -0.17 -19.60
CA LEU A 53 -13.08 -1.04 -18.80
C LEU A 53 -11.59 -0.72 -19.00
N GLN A 54 -11.16 -0.37 -20.22
CA GLN A 54 -9.79 0.07 -20.47
C GLN A 54 -9.46 1.36 -19.72
N VAL A 55 -10.38 2.33 -19.72
CA VAL A 55 -10.22 3.57 -18.92
C VAL A 55 -10.09 3.25 -17.44
N ILE A 56 -10.96 2.37 -16.89
CA ILE A 56 -10.85 1.94 -15.49
C ILE A 56 -9.53 1.23 -15.22
N THR A 57 -9.02 0.44 -16.17
CA THR A 57 -7.69 -0.19 -16.07
C THR A 57 -6.59 0.84 -15.93
N VAL A 58 -6.54 1.83 -16.83
CA VAL A 58 -5.51 2.87 -16.81
C VAL A 58 -5.60 3.67 -15.50
N LEU A 59 -6.81 4.05 -15.09
CA LEU A 59 -7.03 4.74 -13.81
C LEU A 59 -6.57 3.90 -12.62
N SER A 60 -6.83 2.58 -12.63
CA SER A 60 -6.40 1.68 -11.56
C SER A 60 -4.88 1.64 -11.38
N VAL A 61 -4.13 1.68 -12.48
CA VAL A 61 -2.67 1.75 -12.47
C VAL A 61 -2.20 3.12 -11.97
N ILE A 62 -2.78 4.21 -12.47
CA ILE A 62 -2.44 5.58 -12.04
C ILE A 62 -2.67 5.76 -10.54
N VAL A 63 -3.82 5.31 -10.02
CA VAL A 63 -4.15 5.37 -8.59
C VAL A 63 -3.14 4.59 -7.77
N SER A 64 -2.73 3.41 -8.24
CA SER A 64 -1.71 2.62 -7.54
C SER A 64 -0.32 3.28 -7.55
N LEU A 65 0.05 3.91 -8.67
CA LEU A 65 1.30 4.66 -8.82
C LEU A 65 1.34 5.88 -7.89
N ILE A 66 0.24 6.60 -7.71
CA ILE A 66 0.13 7.68 -6.73
C ILE A 66 0.45 7.15 -5.33
N GLY A 67 -0.09 5.98 -4.96
CA GLY A 67 0.23 5.33 -3.69
C GLY A 67 1.72 5.01 -3.52
N ILE A 68 2.36 4.48 -4.57
CA ILE A 68 3.82 4.24 -4.58
C ILE A 68 4.59 5.55 -4.41
N ILE A 69 4.21 6.62 -5.10
CA ILE A 69 4.88 7.93 -5.02
C ILE A 69 4.78 8.50 -3.61
N ILE A 70 3.60 8.47 -2.98
CA ILE A 70 3.39 8.91 -1.60
C ILE A 70 4.33 8.15 -0.64
N ARG A 71 4.38 6.82 -0.76
CA ARG A 71 5.25 5.99 0.09
C ARG A 71 6.73 6.24 -0.18
N ALA A 72 7.11 6.35 -1.45
CA ALA A 72 8.47 6.64 -1.87
C ALA A 72 8.93 7.98 -1.31
N TYR A 73 8.10 9.02 -1.39
CA TYR A 73 8.42 10.33 -0.83
C TYR A 73 8.55 10.29 0.70
N ALA A 74 7.60 9.66 1.39
CA ALA A 74 7.65 9.50 2.84
C ALA A 74 8.93 8.78 3.29
N ILE A 75 9.20 7.59 2.74
CA ILE A 75 10.38 6.78 3.09
C ILE A 75 11.67 7.47 2.67
N GLY A 76 11.64 8.07 1.49
CA GLY A 76 12.74 8.77 0.88
C GLY A 76 13.14 10.02 1.64
N THR A 77 12.34 10.55 2.56
CA THR A 77 12.64 11.74 3.40
C THR A 77 12.62 11.43 4.90
N THR A 78 12.43 10.18 5.30
CA THR A 78 12.33 9.80 6.73
C THR A 78 13.71 9.73 7.39
N PRO A 79 13.92 10.29 8.60
CA PRO A 79 15.14 10.18 9.41
C PRO A 79 15.56 8.73 9.76
N HIS A 80 16.73 8.54 10.36
CA HIS A 80 17.19 7.22 10.80
C HIS A 80 16.41 6.73 12.03
N GLY A 81 16.10 5.44 12.07
CA GLY A 81 15.40 4.82 13.21
C GLY A 81 13.92 5.19 13.35
N THR A 82 13.31 5.76 12.31
CA THR A 82 11.86 6.06 12.27
C THR A 82 11.17 5.33 11.11
N SER A 83 9.86 5.12 11.29
CA SER A 83 8.95 4.50 10.32
C SER A 83 9.43 3.16 9.74
N GLY A 84 10.21 2.36 10.50
CA GLY A 84 10.82 1.11 10.03
C GLY A 84 9.83 -0.01 9.69
N ARG A 85 10.34 -1.16 9.23
CA ARG A 85 9.52 -2.37 8.95
C ARG A 85 9.39 -3.31 10.16
N ASN A 86 9.64 -2.81 11.37
CA ASN A 86 9.55 -3.58 12.61
C ASN A 86 8.10 -3.99 12.88
N ARG A 87 7.87 -5.25 13.27
CA ARG A 87 6.53 -5.82 13.50
C ARG A 87 6.23 -6.03 14.97
N ASP A 88 7.23 -6.38 15.77
CA ASP A 88 7.02 -6.78 17.17
C ASP A 88 6.82 -5.60 18.12
N LYS A 89 7.35 -4.42 17.77
CA LYS A 89 7.18 -3.20 18.54
C LYS A 89 7.19 -1.95 17.67
N GLN A 90 6.50 -0.93 18.16
CA GLN A 90 6.62 0.44 17.66
C GLN A 90 8.01 0.98 17.98
N LEU A 91 8.60 1.68 17.01
CA LEU A 91 9.94 2.25 17.13
C LEU A 91 9.99 3.60 16.42
N ALA A 92 10.30 4.63 17.18
CA ALA A 92 10.56 5.98 16.69
C ALA A 92 11.67 6.59 17.54
N LYS A 93 12.85 6.85 16.94
CA LYS A 93 13.95 7.57 17.61
C LYS A 93 13.70 9.07 17.75
N GLN A 94 12.88 9.63 16.86
CA GLN A 94 12.50 11.03 16.84
C GLN A 94 11.11 11.18 16.21
N LEU A 95 10.43 12.29 16.52
CA LEU A 95 9.17 12.64 15.90
C LEU A 95 9.42 13.22 14.49
N ASN A 96 8.80 12.65 13.47
CA ASN A 96 8.91 13.17 12.10
C ASN A 96 7.77 14.16 11.84
N THR A 97 8.08 15.45 11.75
CA THR A 97 7.09 16.53 11.62
C THR A 97 7.20 17.32 10.32
N GLN A 98 8.21 17.03 9.49
CA GLN A 98 8.52 17.76 8.26
C GLN A 98 8.26 16.92 7.00
N GLY A 99 8.35 17.56 5.84
CA GLY A 99 8.06 16.94 4.55
C GLY A 99 6.59 16.52 4.49
N ILE A 100 6.33 15.28 4.10
CA ILE A 100 4.94 14.79 4.00
C ILE A 100 4.27 14.65 5.37
N TYR A 101 5.04 14.49 6.44
CA TYR A 101 4.49 14.44 7.80
C TYR A 101 4.04 15.82 8.32
N SER A 102 4.37 16.91 7.62
CA SER A 102 3.83 18.24 7.96
C SER A 102 2.40 18.45 7.45
N ILE A 103 1.94 17.60 6.52
CA ILE A 103 0.61 17.73 5.90
C ILE A 103 -0.33 16.57 6.24
N VAL A 104 0.18 15.41 6.66
CA VAL A 104 -0.61 14.24 7.08
C VAL A 104 0.18 13.38 8.08
N ARG A 105 -0.46 12.87 9.14
CA ARG A 105 0.24 12.09 10.17
C ARG A 105 0.62 10.68 9.72
N HIS A 106 -0.19 10.06 8.85
CA HIS A 106 -0.03 8.66 8.42
C HIS A 106 0.20 8.48 6.91
N PRO A 107 1.23 9.11 6.32
CA PRO A 107 1.45 9.11 4.86
C PRO A 107 1.71 7.71 4.28
N LEU A 108 2.34 6.81 5.05
CA LEU A 108 2.58 5.43 4.60
C LEU A 108 1.29 4.63 4.46
N TYR A 109 0.30 4.91 5.32
CA TYR A 109 -1.02 4.26 5.28
C TYR A 109 -1.91 4.87 4.21
N LEU A 110 -1.81 6.18 4.00
CA LEU A 110 -2.42 6.84 2.86
C LEU A 110 -1.90 6.25 1.53
N GLY A 111 -0.58 6.11 1.39
CA GLY A 111 0.01 5.51 0.19
C GLY A 111 -0.37 4.03 0.01
N ASN A 112 -0.44 3.26 1.10
CA ASN A 112 -0.98 1.89 1.06
C ASN A 112 -2.43 1.88 0.55
N TYR A 113 -3.28 2.79 1.04
CA TYR A 113 -4.66 2.87 0.60
C TYR A 113 -4.77 3.07 -0.90
N PHE A 114 -4.02 4.02 -1.47
CA PHE A 114 -4.03 4.25 -2.91
C PHE A 114 -3.49 3.06 -3.74
N MET A 115 -2.44 2.38 -3.27
CA MET A 115 -1.99 1.12 -3.89
C MET A 115 -3.10 0.07 -3.93
N TRP A 116 -3.80 -0.13 -2.81
CA TRP A 116 -4.90 -1.10 -2.71
C TRP A 116 -6.14 -0.66 -3.48
N ALA A 117 -6.49 0.62 -3.44
CA ALA A 117 -7.64 1.18 -4.13
C ALA A 117 -7.53 0.97 -5.65
N GLY A 118 -6.35 1.21 -6.22
CA GLY A 118 -6.10 0.92 -7.63
C GLY A 118 -6.24 -0.57 -7.94
N LEU A 119 -5.62 -1.46 -7.15
CA LEU A 119 -5.80 -2.91 -7.32
C LEU A 119 -7.27 -3.35 -7.24
N LEU A 120 -8.05 -2.78 -6.31
CA LEU A 120 -9.48 -3.06 -6.17
C LEU A 120 -10.31 -2.52 -7.34
N MET A 121 -9.98 -1.35 -7.89
CA MET A 121 -10.61 -0.83 -9.11
C MET A 121 -10.38 -1.78 -10.28
N PHE A 122 -9.20 -2.39 -10.39
CA PHE A 122 -8.88 -3.35 -11.44
C PHE A 122 -9.73 -4.62 -11.38
N THR A 123 -10.39 -4.92 -10.26
CA THR A 123 -11.36 -6.02 -10.17
C THR A 123 -12.68 -5.74 -10.90
N TYR A 124 -12.94 -4.48 -11.28
CA TYR A 124 -14.21 -3.99 -11.84
C TYR A 124 -15.45 -4.27 -10.97
N SER A 125 -15.26 -4.36 -9.66
CA SER A 125 -16.32 -4.65 -8.71
C SER A 125 -16.47 -3.51 -7.71
N VAL A 126 -17.43 -2.61 -7.94
CA VAL A 126 -17.73 -1.48 -7.06
C VAL A 126 -18.07 -1.95 -5.63
N SER A 127 -18.85 -3.02 -5.50
CA SER A 127 -19.20 -3.58 -4.19
C SER A 127 -17.96 -4.07 -3.43
N LEU A 128 -17.03 -4.73 -4.12
CA LEU A 128 -15.79 -5.21 -3.51
C LEU A 128 -14.89 -4.03 -3.11
N PHE A 129 -14.79 -3.01 -3.97
CA PHE A 129 -14.06 -1.79 -3.67
C PHE A 129 -14.59 -1.12 -2.39
N LEU A 130 -15.91 -0.91 -2.28
CA LEU A 130 -16.51 -0.25 -1.12
C LEU A 130 -16.32 -1.04 0.18
N VAL A 131 -16.58 -2.36 0.14
CA VAL A 131 -16.43 -3.22 1.32
C VAL A 131 -14.98 -3.29 1.78
N VAL A 132 -14.03 -3.51 0.87
CA VAL A 132 -12.61 -3.60 1.25
C VAL A 132 -12.07 -2.25 1.69
N SER A 133 -12.51 -1.13 1.10
CA SER A 133 -12.15 0.22 1.57
C SER A 133 -12.67 0.51 2.98
N LEU A 134 -13.88 0.09 3.32
CA LEU A 134 -14.41 0.20 4.68
C LEU A 134 -13.61 -0.66 5.67
N VAL A 135 -13.32 -1.91 5.31
CA VAL A 135 -12.50 -2.81 6.13
C VAL A 135 -11.11 -2.22 6.32
N PHE A 136 -10.50 -1.67 5.27
CA PHE A 136 -9.22 -0.98 5.33
C PHE A 136 -9.25 0.17 6.35
N TRP A 137 -10.29 1.00 6.32
CA TRP A 137 -10.43 2.11 7.25
C TRP A 137 -10.52 1.65 8.71
N LEU A 138 -11.44 0.73 9.01
CA LEU A 138 -11.62 0.17 10.35
C LEU A 138 -10.33 -0.50 10.87
N TYR A 139 -9.60 -1.16 9.97
CA TYR A 139 -8.36 -1.84 10.28
C TYR A 139 -7.20 -0.86 10.57
N TYR A 140 -6.96 0.13 9.70
CA TYR A 140 -5.88 1.09 9.88
C TYR A 140 -6.17 2.09 11.00
N GLU A 141 -7.44 2.42 11.29
CA GLU A 141 -7.81 3.25 12.44
C GLU A 141 -7.22 2.68 13.74
N ARG A 142 -7.38 1.37 13.97
CA ARG A 142 -6.83 0.69 15.15
C ARG A 142 -5.31 0.79 15.21
N ILE A 143 -4.63 0.59 14.08
CA ILE A 143 -3.17 0.66 14.00
C ILE A 143 -2.69 2.08 14.27
N MET A 144 -3.29 3.06 13.62
CA MET A 144 -2.98 4.48 13.81
C MET A 144 -3.21 4.87 15.27
N PHE A 145 -4.31 4.46 15.88
CA PHE A 145 -4.58 4.72 17.30
C PHE A 145 -3.46 4.18 18.21
N ALA A 146 -3.03 2.93 18.02
CA ALA A 146 -1.94 2.34 18.81
C ALA A 146 -0.59 3.04 18.56
N GLU A 147 -0.32 3.47 17.33
CA GLU A 147 0.87 4.27 16.99
C GLU A 147 0.86 5.62 17.67
N GLU A 148 -0.26 6.34 17.60
CA GLU A 148 -0.43 7.65 18.21
C GLU A 148 -0.28 7.56 19.74
N ARG A 149 -0.87 6.56 20.38
CA ARG A 149 -0.69 6.29 21.83
C ARG A 149 0.75 5.93 22.22
N TYR A 150 1.52 5.33 21.31
CA TYR A 150 2.95 5.10 21.51
C TYR A 150 3.73 6.40 21.38
N LEU A 151 3.48 7.19 20.32
CA LEU A 151 4.16 8.46 20.08
C LEU A 151 3.89 9.48 21.19
N GLU A 152 2.65 9.58 21.67
CA GLU A 152 2.27 10.40 22.81
C GLU A 152 3.07 10.04 24.07
N ARG A 153 3.20 8.74 24.37
CA ARG A 153 4.03 8.27 25.51
C ARG A 153 5.52 8.52 25.34
N GLN A 154 6.02 8.58 24.10
CA GLN A 154 7.45 8.78 23.83
C GLN A 154 7.85 10.26 23.78
N PHE A 155 6.98 11.12 23.23
CA PHE A 155 7.31 12.51 22.93
C PHE A 155 6.44 13.53 23.67
N GLY A 156 5.41 13.09 24.41
CA GLY A 156 4.58 13.95 25.26
C GLY A 156 3.96 15.12 24.50
N GLU A 157 4.14 16.32 25.04
CA GLU A 157 3.59 17.57 24.51
C GLU A 157 4.03 17.86 23.06
N GLU A 158 5.26 17.51 22.68
CA GLU A 158 5.75 17.75 21.30
C GLU A 158 4.87 17.02 20.27
N TYR A 159 4.47 15.79 20.59
CA TYR A 159 3.55 15.02 19.75
C TYR A 159 2.14 15.61 19.78
N LEU A 160 1.64 16.03 20.95
CA LEU A 160 0.29 16.60 21.07
C LEU A 160 0.19 17.89 20.24
N ASP A 161 1.13 18.82 20.38
CA ASP A 161 1.18 20.08 19.65
C ASP A 161 1.25 19.88 18.12
N TRP A 162 2.08 18.93 17.66
CA TRP A 162 2.15 18.59 16.24
C TRP A 162 0.84 17.95 15.75
N SER A 163 0.33 16.97 16.49
CA SER A 163 -0.83 16.18 16.08
C SER A 163 -2.11 17.01 15.99
N GLN A 164 -2.31 18.01 16.86
CA GLN A 164 -3.46 18.91 16.81
C GLN A 164 -3.51 19.75 15.53
N ARG A 165 -2.35 20.06 14.93
CA ARG A 165 -2.24 20.92 13.74
C ARG A 165 -2.30 20.15 12.43
N VAL A 166 -1.93 18.86 12.45
CA VAL A 166 -1.78 18.00 11.27
C VAL A 166 -2.86 16.91 11.23
N PRO A 167 -3.63 16.80 10.13
CA PRO A 167 -4.69 15.81 10.02
C PRO A 167 -4.15 14.38 9.93
N ALA A 168 -4.92 13.41 10.44
CA ALA A 168 -4.51 12.00 10.44
C ALA A 168 -4.34 11.41 9.04
N PHE A 169 -5.28 11.68 8.11
CA PHE A 169 -5.35 10.94 6.83
C PHE A 169 -5.58 11.80 5.57
N ILE A 170 -6.35 12.91 5.65
CA ILE A 170 -6.58 13.79 4.50
C ILE A 170 -5.51 14.89 4.50
N PRO A 171 -4.59 14.95 3.51
CA PRO A 171 -3.47 15.88 3.56
C PRO A 171 -3.90 17.36 3.47
N ARG A 172 -3.29 18.20 4.30
CA ARG A 172 -3.46 19.66 4.24
C ARG A 172 -2.25 20.31 3.54
N PHE A 173 -2.26 20.31 2.20
CA PHE A 173 -1.12 20.77 1.38
C PHE A 173 -0.60 22.19 1.71
N ARG A 174 -1.46 23.09 2.21
CA ARG A 174 -1.07 24.45 2.62
C ARG A 174 -0.07 24.49 3.79
N GLN A 175 0.06 23.41 4.56
CA GLN A 175 0.99 23.30 5.69
C GLN A 175 2.31 22.60 5.31
N PHE A 176 2.61 22.46 4.02
CA PHE A 176 3.82 21.77 3.60
C PHE A 176 5.08 22.51 4.07
N GLN A 177 5.92 21.80 4.81
CA GLN A 177 7.22 22.27 5.27
C GLN A 177 8.28 21.36 4.67
N LYS A 178 9.29 21.93 4.03
CA LYS A 178 10.36 21.15 3.40
C LYS A 178 11.12 20.36 4.46
N SER A 179 11.34 19.07 4.19
CA SER A 179 12.19 18.21 5.02
C SER A 179 13.64 18.68 4.98
N THR A 180 14.29 18.78 6.15
CA THR A 180 15.74 18.96 6.25
C THR A 180 16.50 17.75 5.72
N ILE A 181 15.91 16.55 5.84
CA ILE A 181 16.48 15.31 5.32
C ILE A 181 16.32 15.27 3.80
N PRO A 182 17.41 15.16 3.02
CA PRO A 182 17.34 15.08 1.56
C PRO A 182 16.73 13.75 1.10
N PHE A 183 16.08 13.78 -0.06
CA PHE A 183 15.46 12.59 -0.65
C PHE A 183 16.51 11.52 -1.00
N SER A 184 16.27 10.26 -0.63
CA SER A 184 17.17 9.13 -0.93
C SER A 184 16.47 8.01 -1.69
N LEU A 185 16.74 7.93 -2.99
CA LEU A 185 16.24 6.85 -3.83
C LEU A 185 16.75 5.47 -3.38
N LYS A 186 18.01 5.38 -2.90
CA LYS A 186 18.57 4.14 -2.34
C LYS A 186 17.72 3.62 -1.17
N THR A 187 17.28 4.51 -0.28
CA THR A 187 16.43 4.17 0.87
C THR A 187 15.07 3.66 0.42
N VAL A 188 14.48 4.29 -0.62
CA VAL A 188 13.22 3.84 -1.23
C VAL A 188 13.38 2.45 -1.83
N LEU A 189 14.36 2.26 -2.72
CA LEU A 189 14.62 0.98 -3.39
C LEU A 189 14.87 -0.14 -2.38
N ARG A 190 15.66 0.11 -1.32
CA ARG A 190 15.93 -0.85 -0.24
C ARG A 190 14.68 -1.26 0.53
N ARG A 191 13.68 -0.40 0.64
CA ARG A 191 12.53 -0.60 1.54
C ARG A 191 11.24 -0.97 0.83
N GLU A 192 11.06 -0.57 -0.43
CA GLU A 192 9.80 -0.70 -1.16
C GLU A 192 9.79 -1.80 -2.22
N TYR A 193 10.93 -2.41 -2.59
CA TYR A 193 10.98 -3.47 -3.61
C TYR A 193 9.93 -4.58 -3.41
N SER A 194 9.74 -5.00 -2.15
CA SER A 194 8.77 -6.04 -1.80
C SER A 194 7.31 -5.58 -1.91
N GLY A 195 7.01 -4.31 -1.60
CA GLY A 195 5.67 -3.75 -1.70
C GLY A 195 5.25 -3.54 -3.15
N VAL A 196 6.16 -3.03 -3.98
CA VAL A 196 5.94 -2.86 -5.42
C VAL A 196 5.73 -4.22 -6.10
N PHE A 197 6.55 -5.22 -5.79
CA PHE A 197 6.36 -6.58 -6.31
C PHE A 197 5.02 -7.18 -5.89
N ALA A 198 4.64 -7.06 -4.62
CA ALA A 198 3.36 -7.58 -4.11
C ALA A 198 2.15 -6.94 -4.83
N LEU A 199 2.23 -5.65 -5.16
CA LEU A 199 1.19 -4.96 -5.93
C LEU A 199 1.09 -5.54 -7.36
N VAL A 200 2.21 -5.68 -8.07
CA VAL A 200 2.24 -6.26 -9.43
C VAL A 200 1.74 -7.70 -9.43
N LEU A 201 2.12 -8.49 -8.42
CA LEU A 201 1.59 -9.83 -8.21
C LEU A 201 0.07 -9.79 -8.01
N GLY A 202 -0.46 -8.86 -7.22
CA GLY A 202 -1.89 -8.67 -7.04
C GLY A 202 -2.62 -8.40 -8.36
N PHE A 203 -2.13 -7.47 -9.19
CA PHE A 203 -2.72 -7.20 -10.52
C PHE A 203 -2.72 -8.45 -11.40
N THR A 204 -1.62 -9.19 -11.39
CA THR A 204 -1.48 -10.43 -12.16
C THR A 204 -2.45 -11.50 -11.67
N LEU A 205 -2.60 -11.67 -10.35
CA LEU A 205 -3.56 -12.61 -9.78
C LEU A 205 -5.00 -12.26 -10.16
N VAL A 206 -5.39 -10.98 -10.15
CA VAL A 206 -6.73 -10.56 -10.60
C VAL A 206 -6.94 -10.89 -12.07
N ASP A 207 -5.96 -10.59 -12.94
CA ASP A 207 -6.04 -10.87 -14.37
C ASP A 207 -6.17 -12.38 -14.67
N TYR A 208 -5.34 -13.21 -14.04
CA TYR A 208 -5.41 -14.67 -14.20
C TYR A 208 -6.67 -15.26 -13.58
N THR A 209 -7.14 -14.75 -12.44
CA THR A 209 -8.41 -15.19 -11.84
C THR A 209 -9.60 -14.89 -12.76
N ARG A 210 -9.59 -13.73 -13.41
CA ARG A 210 -10.60 -13.38 -14.42
C ARG A 210 -10.51 -14.30 -15.64
N ASN A 211 -9.30 -14.56 -16.15
CA ASN A 211 -9.12 -15.45 -17.30
C ASN A 211 -9.54 -16.89 -16.97
N LEU A 212 -9.25 -17.37 -15.77
CA LEU A 212 -9.69 -18.68 -15.27
C LEU A 212 -11.22 -18.75 -15.20
N GLY A 213 -11.89 -17.70 -14.71
CA GLY A 213 -13.34 -17.62 -14.71
C GLY A 213 -13.92 -17.71 -16.13
N ILE A 214 -13.37 -16.93 -17.07
CA ILE A 214 -13.80 -16.99 -18.48
C ILE A 214 -13.61 -18.40 -19.05
N SER A 215 -12.43 -18.99 -18.87
CA SER A 215 -12.11 -20.34 -19.35
C SER A 215 -13.07 -21.39 -18.79
N TYR A 216 -13.36 -21.34 -17.49
CA TYR A 216 -14.27 -22.28 -16.84
C TYR A 216 -15.71 -22.17 -17.35
N PHE A 217 -16.26 -20.95 -17.41
CA PHE A 217 -17.68 -20.75 -17.74
C PHE A 217 -17.99 -20.83 -19.25
N PHE A 218 -17.07 -20.43 -20.13
CA PHE A 218 -17.26 -20.50 -21.58
C PHE A 218 -16.59 -21.72 -22.23
N LYS A 219 -15.88 -22.55 -21.45
CA LYS A 219 -15.07 -23.68 -21.95
C LYS A 219 -13.99 -23.26 -22.96
N GLU A 220 -13.56 -22.01 -22.87
CA GLU A 220 -12.45 -21.47 -23.67
C GLU A 220 -11.10 -21.92 -23.10
N PRO A 221 -10.06 -22.11 -23.91
CA PRO A 221 -8.74 -22.46 -23.40
C PRO A 221 -8.16 -21.34 -22.54
N MET A 222 -7.51 -21.72 -21.44
CA MET A 222 -6.81 -20.79 -20.56
C MET A 222 -5.66 -20.10 -21.32
N GLN A 223 -5.60 -18.77 -21.22
CA GLN A 223 -4.54 -17.99 -21.86
C GLN A 223 -3.37 -17.85 -20.89
N TRP A 224 -2.39 -18.75 -21.03
CA TRP A 224 -1.24 -18.81 -20.12
C TRP A 224 -0.24 -17.68 -20.30
N VAL A 225 -0.11 -17.11 -21.50
CA VAL A 225 0.82 -16.01 -21.78
C VAL A 225 0.03 -14.72 -21.92
N ARG A 226 0.14 -13.83 -20.91
CA ARG A 226 -0.58 -12.55 -20.85
C ARG A 226 0.40 -11.40 -20.57
N PRO A 227 0.11 -10.15 -20.96
CA PRO A 227 0.98 -9.01 -20.66
C PRO A 227 1.31 -8.86 -19.16
N SER A 228 0.35 -9.17 -18.29
CA SER A 228 0.53 -9.16 -16.83
C SER A 228 1.63 -10.11 -16.36
N LEU A 229 1.80 -11.28 -17.00
CA LEU A 229 2.87 -12.23 -16.69
C LEU A 229 4.25 -11.67 -17.01
N TRP A 230 4.42 -11.05 -18.18
CA TRP A 230 5.69 -10.42 -18.55
C TRP A 230 6.07 -9.30 -17.58
N VAL A 231 5.10 -8.49 -17.17
CA VAL A 231 5.30 -7.46 -16.14
C VAL A 231 5.68 -8.11 -14.81
N LEU A 232 5.00 -9.18 -14.40
CA LEU A 232 5.33 -9.91 -13.17
C LEU A 232 6.76 -10.46 -13.20
N LEU A 233 7.18 -11.08 -14.30
CA LEU A 233 8.53 -11.64 -14.46
C LEU A 233 9.60 -10.54 -14.42
N ALA A 234 9.37 -9.41 -15.10
CA ALA A 234 10.28 -8.27 -15.04
C ALA A 234 10.42 -7.72 -13.62
N PHE A 235 9.31 -7.55 -12.90
CA PHE A 235 9.33 -7.09 -11.51
C PHE A 235 9.84 -8.15 -10.53
N LEU A 236 9.72 -9.45 -10.83
CA LEU A 236 10.34 -10.53 -10.06
C LEU A 236 11.87 -10.42 -10.16
N LEU A 237 12.41 -10.26 -11.37
CA LEU A 237 13.84 -10.06 -11.59
C LEU A 237 14.37 -8.80 -10.89
N LEU A 238 13.62 -7.69 -10.98
CA LEU A 238 13.95 -6.45 -10.27
C LEU A 238 13.93 -6.66 -8.74
N MET A 239 12.90 -7.34 -8.22
CA MET A 239 12.73 -7.64 -6.81
C MET A 239 13.89 -8.50 -6.28
N LEU A 240 14.26 -9.55 -7.01
CA LEU A 240 15.38 -10.43 -6.68
C LEU A 240 16.71 -9.66 -6.71
N THR A 241 16.95 -8.86 -7.74
CA THR A 241 18.14 -7.99 -7.85
C THR A 241 18.26 -7.06 -6.64
N LEU A 242 17.19 -6.30 -6.31
CA LEU A 242 17.19 -5.37 -5.18
C LEU A 242 17.32 -6.09 -3.84
N ARG A 243 16.72 -7.28 -3.69
CA ARG A 243 16.87 -8.12 -2.50
C ARG A 243 18.32 -8.59 -2.34
N THR A 244 18.96 -9.04 -3.42
CA THR A 244 20.36 -9.46 -3.41
C THR A 244 21.27 -8.29 -3.03
N LEU A 245 21.11 -7.13 -3.68
CA LEU A 245 21.87 -5.91 -3.36
C LEU A 245 21.69 -5.47 -1.90
N LYS A 246 20.48 -5.60 -1.34
CA LYS A 246 20.22 -5.23 0.05
C LYS A 246 20.96 -6.12 1.06
N HIS A 247 21.08 -7.42 0.77
CA HIS A 247 21.56 -8.42 1.72
C HIS A 247 23.03 -8.80 1.54
N HIS A 248 23.58 -8.65 0.33
CA HIS A 248 24.94 -9.10 0.01
C HIS A 248 25.89 -7.96 -0.38
N THR A 249 25.42 -6.71 -0.47
CA THR A 249 26.27 -5.55 -0.78
C THR A 249 25.94 -4.33 0.07
N ASN A 250 26.83 -3.34 0.02
CA ASN A 250 26.62 -2.03 0.66
C ASN A 250 25.99 -1.00 -0.29
N PHE A 251 25.66 -1.38 -1.53
CA PHE A 251 25.23 -0.44 -2.57
C PHE A 251 23.98 0.36 -2.20
N LEU A 252 23.02 -0.32 -1.55
CA LEU A 252 21.76 0.25 -1.08
C LEU A 252 21.82 0.76 0.37
N ASN A 253 22.99 0.81 1.01
CA ASN A 253 23.10 1.36 2.35
C ASN A 253 22.82 2.86 2.34
N ARG A 254 22.31 3.36 3.47
CA ARG A 254 22.07 4.79 3.67
C ARG A 254 23.43 5.50 3.74
N LEU A 255 23.52 6.73 3.23
CA LEU A 255 24.72 7.55 3.36
C LEU A 255 24.90 7.94 4.84
N GLU A 256 26.13 7.89 5.33
CA GLU A 256 26.47 8.09 6.76
C GLU A 256 26.14 9.51 7.26
N ASN A 257 26.20 10.53 6.39
CA ASN A 257 25.97 11.95 6.74
C ASN A 257 24.62 12.49 6.25
N ARG A 258 23.59 11.65 6.19
CA ARG A 258 22.29 12.04 5.62
C ARG A 258 21.38 12.79 6.61
N ASP A 259 21.56 12.54 7.89
CA ASP A 259 20.70 13.04 8.97
C ASP A 259 21.51 13.88 9.95
#